data_AF-A0A4U7L0H6-F1
#
_entry.id   AF-A0A4U7L0H6-F1
#
_cell.length_a   1.000
_cell.length_b   1.000
_cell.length_c   1.000
_cell.angle_alpha   90.00
_cell.angle_beta   90.00
_cell.angle_gamma   90.00
#
_symmetry.space_group_name_H-M   'P 1'
#
loop_
_entity.id
_entity.type
_entity.pdbx_description
1 polymer ?
#
loop_
_entity_poly.entity_id
_entity_poly.type
_entity_poly.pdbx_seq_one_letter_code
_entity_poly.pdbx_strand_id
1 'polypeptide(L)'
;MGKRKSSTLAHVPANSSSAKTEHDRIQLEQSKQHINHLSGGKIIIPQKRWYRQRAHANPFSDHSLEYPSQPSKMNWGTIYPTFFDAKTGEKRAGYEEGRGVEFADVGCGFGGLLMQLAPLFPETLMLGLEIRVHVTQYVHDKIVALRLAAQQGRLEQAKAAAESNGVDASASAPAAEGEDTSSAPSAVDATASTASPSAPAAANDTEEDIDEVTANAQLVSSAHLTPGSYHNLGVLRANGMKFLPNFFTKHQLSKLFFLFPDPHFKSRKHKARIISPTLLAEYAYVLRPGGIVYIITDVKDLYDWMDRHLGQHPLFKRLHKDEGRLKGDPCVEAVYTATEEGKKVERNRGDKWFSAFERLPDPELED
;
A
#
# COMPACT_ATOMS: atom_id res chain seq x y z
N MET A 1 29.74 -29.69 -7.48
CA MET A 1 29.22 -28.61 -8.35
C MET A 1 27.71 -28.78 -8.55
N GLY A 2 26.88 -28.04 -7.83
CA GLY A 2 25.42 -28.04 -8.03
C GLY A 2 25.03 -26.99 -9.07
N LYS A 3 24.36 -27.40 -10.16
CA LYS A 3 23.87 -26.50 -11.21
C LYS A 3 22.79 -25.57 -10.63
N ARG A 4 23.06 -24.26 -10.62
CA ARG A 4 22.07 -23.22 -10.30
C ARG A 4 20.97 -23.27 -11.35
N LYS A 5 19.71 -23.47 -10.95
CA LYS A 5 18.55 -23.18 -11.81
C LYS A 5 18.46 -21.66 -11.94
N SER A 6 18.79 -21.16 -13.13
CA SER A 6 18.55 -19.78 -13.54
C SER A 6 17.04 -19.55 -13.57
N SER A 7 16.55 -18.56 -12.82
CA SER A 7 15.20 -18.05 -12.95
C SER A 7 15.10 -17.30 -14.26
N THR A 8 14.62 -17.96 -15.31
CA THR A 8 14.22 -17.31 -16.56
C THR A 8 12.90 -16.59 -16.35
N LEU A 9 12.95 -15.36 -15.82
CA LEU A 9 11.94 -14.37 -16.21
C LEU A 9 12.22 -14.07 -17.68
N ALA A 10 11.48 -14.76 -18.54
CA ALA A 10 11.62 -14.64 -19.99
C ALA A 10 11.36 -13.18 -20.40
N HIS A 11 12.22 -12.67 -21.28
CA HIS A 11 12.01 -11.44 -22.00
C HIS A 11 10.64 -11.47 -22.67
N VAL A 12 9.71 -10.63 -22.22
CA VAL A 12 8.36 -10.55 -22.80
C VAL A 12 8.47 -9.86 -24.16
N PRO A 13 8.11 -10.53 -25.28
CA PRO A 13 8.14 -9.90 -26.59
C PRO A 13 7.11 -8.78 -26.66
N ALA A 14 7.48 -7.66 -27.28
CA ALA A 14 6.56 -6.57 -27.55
C ALA A 14 5.51 -6.99 -28.58
N ASN A 15 4.36 -7.51 -28.16
CA ASN A 15 3.22 -7.68 -29.05
C ASN A 15 1.90 -7.19 -28.41
N SER A 16 1.27 -6.26 -29.15
CA SER A 16 -0.13 -5.80 -29.14
C SER A 16 -0.86 -5.54 -27.80
N SER A 17 -0.16 -5.06 -26.78
CA SER A 17 -0.82 -4.47 -25.60
C SER A 17 -1.07 -2.97 -25.82
N SER A 18 -2.30 -2.50 -25.57
CA SER A 18 -2.67 -1.06 -25.58
C SER A 18 -2.03 -0.23 -24.46
N ALA A 19 -1.12 -0.83 -23.69
CA ALA A 19 -0.35 -0.19 -22.63
C ALA A 19 0.77 0.69 -23.21
N LYS A 20 0.82 1.95 -22.75
CA LYS A 20 1.71 3.01 -23.29
C LYS A 20 3.16 2.88 -22.79
N THR A 21 3.41 2.20 -21.68
CA THR A 21 4.74 2.03 -21.06
C THR A 21 5.00 0.57 -20.66
N GLU A 22 6.26 0.16 -20.43
CA GLU A 22 6.58 -1.17 -19.89
C GLU A 22 6.04 -1.31 -18.47
N HIS A 23 6.05 -0.24 -17.67
CA HIS A 23 5.38 -0.20 -16.37
C HIS A 23 3.90 -0.56 -16.47
N ASP A 24 3.15 0.04 -17.40
CA ASP A 24 1.73 -0.27 -17.63
C ASP A 24 1.55 -1.74 -18.06
N ARG A 25 2.48 -2.28 -18.87
CA ARG A 25 2.47 -3.69 -19.27
C ARG A 25 2.72 -4.62 -18.09
N ILE A 26 3.74 -4.33 -17.28
CA ILE A 26 4.09 -5.11 -16.10
C ILE A 26 2.93 -5.12 -15.11
N GLN A 27 2.32 -3.96 -14.82
CA GLN A 27 1.16 -3.92 -13.92
C GLN A 27 -0.05 -4.65 -14.50
N LEU A 28 -0.33 -4.49 -15.79
CA LEU A 28 -1.44 -5.20 -16.45
C LEU A 28 -1.20 -6.72 -16.46
N GLU A 29 0.03 -7.16 -16.71
CA GLU A 29 0.40 -8.58 -16.74
C GLU A 29 0.42 -9.20 -15.33
N GLN A 30 0.93 -8.45 -14.34
CA GLN A 30 0.81 -8.78 -12.91
C GLN A 30 -0.65 -8.89 -12.48
N SER A 31 -1.54 -8.03 -12.97
CA SER A 31 -2.98 -8.12 -12.67
C SER A 31 -3.62 -9.40 -13.22
N LYS A 32 -3.16 -9.89 -14.38
CA LYS A 32 -3.65 -11.15 -15.00
C LYS A 32 -3.10 -12.39 -14.30
N GLN A 33 -1.87 -12.32 -13.81
CA GLN A 33 -1.22 -13.40 -13.05
C GLN A 33 -1.49 -13.30 -11.54
N HIS A 34 -2.32 -12.35 -11.12
CA HIS A 34 -2.58 -12.08 -9.73
C HIS A 34 -3.20 -13.29 -9.03
N ILE A 35 -2.73 -13.61 -7.82
CA ILE A 35 -3.13 -14.82 -7.09
C ILE A 35 -4.65 -14.92 -6.89
N ASN A 36 -5.33 -13.76 -6.74
CA ASN A 36 -6.79 -13.68 -6.61
C ASN A 36 -7.58 -13.80 -7.91
N HIS A 37 -6.93 -13.61 -9.07
CA HIS A 37 -7.57 -13.90 -10.36
C HIS A 37 -7.60 -15.41 -10.62
N LEU A 38 -6.61 -16.13 -10.10
CA LEU A 38 -6.41 -17.56 -10.30
C LEU A 38 -7.13 -18.44 -9.26
N SER A 39 -7.72 -17.85 -8.23
CA SER A 39 -8.23 -18.55 -7.03
C SER A 39 -9.71 -18.94 -7.08
N GLY A 40 -10.36 -18.82 -8.25
CA GLY A 40 -11.76 -19.26 -8.42
C GLY A 40 -12.76 -18.53 -7.52
N GLY A 41 -12.51 -17.26 -7.19
CA GLY A 41 -13.37 -16.44 -6.34
C GLY A 41 -12.99 -16.43 -4.85
N LYS A 42 -11.98 -17.20 -4.43
CA LYS A 42 -11.46 -17.14 -3.06
C LYS A 42 -10.44 -16.01 -2.90
N ILE A 43 -10.63 -15.13 -1.92
CA ILE A 43 -9.63 -14.09 -1.63
C ILE A 43 -8.45 -14.70 -0.87
N ILE A 44 -7.27 -14.56 -1.45
CA ILE A 44 -5.96 -14.94 -0.94
C ILE A 44 -5.20 -13.65 -0.62
N ILE A 45 -4.84 -13.49 0.65
CA ILE A 45 -3.94 -12.43 1.11
C ILE A 45 -2.49 -12.94 1.04
N PRO A 46 -1.54 -12.18 0.46
CA PRO A 46 -0.14 -12.62 0.39
C PRO A 46 0.48 -12.70 1.78
N GLN A 47 1.47 -13.60 1.96
CA GLN A 47 2.23 -13.73 3.20
C GLN A 47 3.69 -13.34 2.96
N LYS A 48 4.29 -12.51 3.83
CA LYS A 48 5.62 -11.91 3.58
C LYS A 48 6.69 -12.95 3.31
N ARG A 49 6.65 -14.09 3.99
CA ARG A 49 7.64 -15.18 3.86
C ARG A 49 7.91 -15.62 2.41
N TRP A 50 6.90 -15.53 1.53
CA TRP A 50 7.03 -15.90 0.11
C TRP A 50 7.59 -14.78 -0.78
N TYR A 51 7.69 -13.57 -0.25
CA TYR A 51 8.08 -12.36 -0.98
C TYR A 51 9.36 -11.72 -0.40
N ARG A 52 9.99 -12.33 0.62
CA ARG A 52 11.22 -11.82 1.23
C ARG A 52 12.38 -11.85 0.23
N GLN A 53 12.93 -10.68 -0.08
CA GLN A 53 14.18 -10.50 -0.82
C GLN A 53 15.25 -9.90 0.11
N ARG A 54 16.53 -10.27 -0.06
CA ARG A 54 17.63 -9.64 0.70
C ARG A 54 17.62 -8.12 0.52
N ALA A 55 17.77 -7.38 1.62
CA ALA A 55 17.70 -5.91 1.71
C ALA A 55 18.85 -5.15 1.02
N HIS A 56 19.55 -5.77 0.07
CA HIS A 56 20.75 -5.20 -0.57
C HIS A 56 20.60 -5.09 -2.08
N ALA A 57 19.44 -4.64 -2.56
CA ALA A 57 19.36 -4.13 -3.92
C ALA A 57 20.27 -2.90 -4.02
N ASN A 58 21.15 -2.86 -5.02
CA ASN A 58 21.94 -1.68 -5.28
C ASN A 58 20.98 -0.57 -5.74
N PRO A 59 20.83 0.57 -5.04
CA PRO A 59 19.94 1.63 -5.48
C PRO A 59 20.33 2.21 -6.85
N PHE A 60 21.53 1.90 -7.35
CA PHE A 60 21.98 2.32 -8.68
C PHE A 60 21.87 1.24 -9.77
N SER A 61 21.42 0.02 -9.46
CA SER A 61 21.17 -1.01 -10.49
C SER A 61 19.78 -0.81 -11.09
N ASP A 62 19.69 0.14 -12.03
CA ASP A 62 18.44 0.62 -12.63
C ASP A 62 17.95 -0.18 -13.84
N HIS A 63 18.54 -1.33 -14.17
CA HIS A 63 18.36 -1.97 -15.48
C HIS A 63 16.91 -2.37 -15.84
N SER A 64 15.93 -2.13 -14.97
CA SER A 64 14.49 -2.38 -15.20
C SER A 64 13.55 -1.43 -14.44
N LEU A 65 13.94 -0.16 -14.20
CA LEU A 65 13.05 0.86 -13.64
C LEU A 65 12.71 1.89 -14.71
N GLU A 66 11.44 1.99 -15.07
CA GLU A 66 10.93 3.07 -15.92
C GLU A 66 10.45 4.25 -15.07
N TYR A 67 10.76 5.45 -15.53
CA TYR A 67 10.28 6.70 -14.95
C TYR A 67 9.52 7.46 -16.05
N PRO A 68 8.36 8.07 -15.75
CA PRO A 68 7.72 8.97 -16.70
C PRO A 68 8.68 10.12 -17.05
N SER A 69 8.60 10.67 -18.25
CA SER A 69 9.46 11.80 -18.64
C SER A 69 9.12 13.09 -17.90
N GLN A 70 7.88 13.22 -17.43
CA GLN A 70 7.35 14.34 -16.65
C GLN A 70 6.06 13.90 -15.93
N PRO A 71 5.61 14.61 -14.87
CA PRO A 71 4.46 14.21 -14.06
C PRO A 71 3.17 13.97 -14.86
N SER A 72 2.90 14.80 -15.88
CA SER A 72 1.69 14.67 -16.70
C SER A 72 1.67 13.42 -17.59
N LYS A 73 2.77 12.66 -17.66
CA LYS A 73 2.85 11.38 -18.39
C LYS A 73 2.68 10.18 -17.47
N MET A 74 2.59 10.37 -16.15
CA MET A 74 2.30 9.30 -15.20
C MET A 74 0.85 8.85 -15.33
N ASN A 75 0.64 7.57 -15.64
CA ASN A 75 -0.69 6.97 -15.70
C ASN A 75 -1.09 6.45 -14.31
N TRP A 76 -1.77 7.29 -13.52
CA TRP A 76 -2.23 6.94 -12.18
C TRP A 76 -3.36 5.89 -12.17
N GLY A 77 -4.03 5.64 -13.29
CA GLY A 77 -5.15 4.68 -13.37
C GLY A 77 -4.74 3.22 -13.26
N THR A 78 -3.47 2.90 -13.45
CA THR A 78 -2.94 1.56 -13.17
C THR A 78 -2.85 1.26 -11.67
N ILE A 79 -2.66 2.31 -10.85
CA ILE A 79 -2.52 2.21 -9.39
C ILE A 79 -3.87 2.48 -8.66
N TYR A 80 -4.61 3.48 -9.14
CA TYR A 80 -5.85 3.97 -8.55
C TYR A 80 -7.03 3.87 -9.55
N PRO A 81 -7.40 2.66 -10.00
CA PRO A 81 -8.39 2.46 -11.06
C PRO A 81 -9.81 2.92 -10.68
N THR A 82 -10.09 3.12 -9.39
CA THR A 82 -11.35 3.71 -8.90
C THR A 82 -11.49 5.19 -9.27
N PHE A 83 -10.37 5.91 -9.31
CA PHE A 83 -10.33 7.37 -9.44
C PHE A 83 -9.88 7.83 -10.84
N PHE A 84 -9.17 6.96 -11.57
CA PHE A 84 -8.67 7.25 -12.91
C PHE A 84 -8.95 6.08 -13.86
N ASP A 85 -9.07 6.38 -15.15
CA ASP A 85 -9.15 5.37 -16.19
C ASP A 85 -7.77 4.72 -16.41
N ALA A 86 -7.70 3.39 -16.33
CA ALA A 86 -6.43 2.67 -16.44
C ALA A 86 -5.79 2.74 -17.84
N LYS A 87 -6.57 3.00 -18.89
CA LYS A 87 -6.09 3.06 -20.28
C LYS A 87 -5.69 4.47 -20.67
N THR A 88 -6.52 5.47 -20.34
CA THR A 88 -6.27 6.86 -20.74
C THR A 88 -5.44 7.61 -19.72
N GLY A 89 -5.54 7.26 -18.43
CA GLY A 89 -4.95 7.98 -17.30
C GLY A 89 -5.78 9.18 -16.83
N GLU A 90 -6.94 9.41 -17.44
CA GLU A 90 -7.82 10.53 -17.12
C GLU A 90 -8.58 10.28 -15.81
N LYS A 91 -8.94 11.36 -15.12
CA LYS A 91 -9.79 11.28 -13.93
C LYS A 91 -11.17 10.73 -14.31
N ARG A 92 -11.71 9.84 -13.48
CA ARG A 92 -13.08 9.33 -13.63
C ARG A 92 -14.09 10.33 -13.08
N ALA A 93 -15.33 10.17 -13.52
CA ALA A 93 -16.46 10.93 -13.01
C ALA A 93 -16.57 10.80 -11.48
N GLY A 94 -16.70 11.93 -10.78
CA GLY A 94 -16.73 12.01 -9.31
C GLY A 94 -15.38 12.25 -8.64
N TYR A 95 -14.27 12.29 -9.39
CA TYR A 95 -12.93 12.60 -8.87
C TYR A 95 -12.25 13.78 -9.58
N GLU A 96 -13.01 14.59 -10.33
CA GLU A 96 -12.50 15.69 -11.14
C GLU A 96 -11.70 16.71 -10.31
N GLU A 97 -12.19 17.03 -9.11
CA GLU A 97 -11.55 17.95 -8.16
C GLU A 97 -10.42 17.32 -7.34
N GLY A 98 -10.22 16.00 -7.46
CA GLY A 98 -9.19 15.28 -6.72
C GLY A 98 -7.79 15.80 -7.03
N ARG A 99 -6.98 16.05 -5.98
CA ARG A 99 -5.61 16.58 -6.12
C ARG A 99 -4.57 15.53 -6.51
N GLY A 100 -4.99 14.29 -6.73
CA GLY A 100 -4.10 13.17 -7.01
C GLY A 100 -3.43 12.64 -5.74
N VAL A 101 -2.24 12.04 -5.88
CA VAL A 101 -1.45 11.55 -4.75
C VAL A 101 -0.98 12.71 -3.89
N GLU A 102 -1.29 12.67 -2.58
CA GLU A 102 -0.82 13.69 -1.63
C GLU A 102 0.17 13.14 -0.59
N PHE A 103 0.13 11.85 -0.27
CA PHE A 103 1.07 11.22 0.66
C PHE A 103 2.02 10.29 -0.08
N ALA A 104 3.31 10.34 0.25
CA ALA A 104 4.29 9.40 -0.28
C ALA A 104 5.16 8.79 0.84
N ASP A 105 5.19 7.46 0.90
CA ASP A 105 6.04 6.67 1.80
C ASP A 105 7.25 6.15 1.02
N VAL A 106 8.42 6.76 1.26
CA VAL A 106 9.62 6.55 0.47
C VAL A 106 10.45 5.43 1.08
N GLY A 107 10.51 4.30 0.39
CA GLY A 107 11.05 3.06 0.94
C GLY A 107 10.03 2.37 1.85
N CYS A 108 8.77 2.23 1.38
CA CYS A 108 7.64 1.80 2.21
C CYS A 108 7.73 0.38 2.77
N GLY A 109 8.71 -0.43 2.34
CA GLY A 109 8.84 -1.82 2.75
C GLY A 109 7.57 -2.61 2.44
N PHE A 110 7.08 -3.38 3.42
CA PHE A 110 5.84 -4.15 3.29
C PHE A 110 4.55 -3.32 3.45
N GLY A 111 4.64 -1.99 3.40
CA GLY A 111 3.49 -1.09 3.29
C GLY A 111 2.69 -0.91 4.58
N GLY A 112 3.23 -1.29 5.74
CA GLY A 112 2.52 -1.24 7.03
C GLY A 112 1.95 0.14 7.37
N LEU A 113 2.72 1.21 7.14
CA LEU A 113 2.27 2.59 7.31
C LEU A 113 1.03 2.90 6.47
N LEU A 114 1.09 2.61 5.18
CA LEU A 114 0.00 2.89 4.23
C LEU A 114 -1.29 2.18 4.66
N MET A 115 -1.20 0.90 5.06
CA MET A 115 -2.35 0.12 5.52
C MET A 115 -3.01 0.74 6.75
N GLN A 116 -2.22 1.28 7.68
CA GLN A 116 -2.73 1.95 8.88
C GLN A 116 -3.32 3.33 8.59
N LEU A 117 -2.72 4.10 7.67
CA LEU A 117 -3.18 5.45 7.34
C LEU A 117 -4.41 5.46 6.42
N ALA A 118 -4.59 4.45 5.56
CA ALA A 118 -5.71 4.37 4.61
C ALA A 118 -7.09 4.67 5.22
N PRO A 119 -7.51 4.01 6.32
CA PRO A 119 -8.81 4.31 6.95
C PRO A 119 -8.89 5.70 7.59
N LEU A 120 -7.75 6.28 7.98
CA LEU A 120 -7.70 7.57 8.69
C LEU A 120 -7.83 8.76 7.72
N PHE A 121 -7.45 8.55 6.44
CA PHE A 121 -7.56 9.56 5.40
C PHE A 121 -8.18 8.95 4.12
N PRO A 122 -9.46 8.56 4.16
CA PRO A 122 -10.10 7.80 3.07
C PRO A 122 -10.12 8.55 1.74
N GLU A 123 -10.14 9.89 1.78
CA GLU A 123 -10.15 10.76 0.59
C GLU A 123 -8.75 11.12 0.07
N THR A 124 -7.69 10.70 0.78
CA THR A 124 -6.32 11.05 0.42
C THR A 124 -5.62 9.89 -0.26
N LEU A 125 -5.21 10.07 -1.52
CA LEU A 125 -4.41 9.07 -2.22
C LEU A 125 -2.98 9.03 -1.66
N MET A 126 -2.52 7.81 -1.34
CA MET A 126 -1.21 7.55 -0.73
C MET A 126 -0.42 6.52 -1.52
N LEU A 127 0.84 6.85 -1.82
CA LEU A 127 1.71 6.00 -2.61
C LEU A 127 2.91 5.50 -1.81
N GLY A 128 3.10 4.18 -1.77
CA GLY A 128 4.37 3.57 -1.39
C GLY A 128 5.35 3.54 -2.56
N LEU A 129 6.58 3.99 -2.34
CA LEU A 129 7.69 3.81 -3.28
C LEU A 129 8.63 2.74 -2.71
N GLU A 130 8.84 1.65 -3.44
CA GLU A 130 9.74 0.58 -3.02
C GLU A 130 10.57 0.09 -4.21
N ILE A 131 11.87 -0.15 -3.99
CA ILE A 131 12.78 -0.51 -5.08
C ILE A 131 12.80 -2.02 -5.33
N ARG A 132 12.51 -2.82 -4.29
CA ARG A 132 12.56 -4.28 -4.34
C ARG A 132 11.31 -4.84 -5.02
N VAL A 133 11.52 -5.62 -6.09
CA VAL A 133 10.46 -6.21 -6.92
C VAL A 133 9.49 -7.04 -6.08
N HIS A 134 9.99 -8.00 -5.31
CA HIS A 134 9.13 -8.90 -4.55
C HIS A 134 8.38 -8.20 -3.42
N VAL A 135 8.99 -7.20 -2.79
CA VAL A 135 8.34 -6.44 -1.72
C VAL A 135 7.25 -5.55 -2.30
N THR A 136 7.51 -4.87 -3.43
CA THR A 136 6.48 -4.11 -4.16
C THR A 136 5.32 -5.03 -4.57
N GLN A 137 5.62 -6.23 -5.09
CA GLN A 137 4.59 -7.20 -5.48
C GLN A 137 3.74 -7.62 -4.28
N TYR A 138 4.35 -7.90 -3.12
CA TYR A 138 3.60 -8.22 -1.90
C TYR A 138 2.61 -7.11 -1.54
N VAL A 139 3.07 -5.85 -1.54
CA VAL A 139 2.22 -4.71 -1.16
C VAL A 139 1.09 -4.54 -2.17
N HIS A 140 1.39 -4.65 -3.46
CA HIS A 140 0.39 -4.61 -4.52
C HIS A 140 -0.67 -5.70 -4.30
N ASP A 141 -0.24 -6.95 -4.12
CA ASP A 141 -1.14 -8.08 -3.97
C ASP A 141 -2.02 -7.95 -2.71
N LYS A 142 -1.45 -7.38 -1.64
CA LYS A 142 -2.18 -7.09 -0.40
C LYS A 142 -3.23 -6.02 -0.61
N ILE A 143 -2.90 -4.91 -1.29
CA ILE A 143 -3.87 -3.85 -1.63
C ILE A 143 -5.03 -4.43 -2.45
N VAL A 144 -4.73 -5.23 -3.48
CA VAL A 144 -5.76 -5.87 -4.31
C VAL A 144 -6.63 -6.81 -3.49
N ALA A 145 -6.04 -7.66 -2.65
CA ALA A 145 -6.79 -8.58 -1.78
C ALA A 145 -7.76 -7.83 -0.84
N LEU A 146 -7.31 -6.72 -0.23
CA LEU A 146 -8.14 -5.91 0.66
C LEU A 146 -9.28 -5.19 -0.08
N ARG A 147 -9.01 -4.66 -1.28
CA ARG A 147 -10.06 -4.05 -2.13
C ARG A 147 -11.12 -5.08 -2.54
N LEU A 148 -10.70 -6.28 -2.94
CA LEU A 148 -11.62 -7.38 -3.25
C LEU A 148 -12.44 -7.79 -2.03
N ALA A 149 -11.82 -7.87 -0.85
CA ALA A 149 -12.50 -8.24 0.39
C ALA A 149 -13.55 -7.19 0.78
N ALA A 150 -13.20 -5.91 0.61
CA ALA A 150 -14.13 -4.81 0.84
C ALA A 150 -15.33 -4.83 -0.14
N GLN A 151 -15.10 -5.22 -1.39
CA GLN A 151 -16.18 -5.37 -2.37
C GLN A 151 -17.07 -6.57 -2.05
N GLN A 152 -16.47 -7.73 -1.75
CA GLN A 152 -17.20 -8.95 -1.41
C GLN A 152 -18.09 -8.75 -0.17
N GLY A 153 -17.54 -8.22 0.92
CA GLY A 153 -18.31 -7.99 2.14
C GLY A 153 -19.47 -7.02 1.96
N ARG A 154 -19.33 -6.00 1.09
CA ARG A 154 -20.43 -5.09 0.74
C ARG A 154 -21.54 -5.79 -0.05
N LEU A 155 -21.19 -6.67 -0.99
CA LEU A 155 -22.17 -7.45 -1.75
C LEU A 155 -22.92 -8.44 -0.85
N GLU A 156 -22.22 -9.09 0.09
CA GLU A 156 -22.82 -9.98 1.08
C GLU A 156 -23.80 -9.24 2.00
N GLN A 157 -23.44 -8.04 2.48
CA GLN A 157 -24.33 -7.19 3.26
C GLN A 157 -25.56 -6.74 2.46
N ALA A 158 -25.38 -6.31 1.20
CA ALA A 158 -26.49 -5.91 0.35
C ALA A 158 -27.46 -7.07 0.08
N LYS A 159 -26.93 -8.28 -0.12
CA LYS A 159 -27.72 -9.49 -0.29
C LYS A 159 -28.51 -9.84 0.99
N ALA A 160 -27.84 -9.82 2.14
CA ALA A 160 -28.49 -10.06 3.43
C ALA A 160 -29.60 -9.03 3.73
N ALA A 161 -29.38 -7.76 3.41
CA ALA A 161 -30.39 -6.71 3.54
C ALA A 161 -31.59 -6.94 2.61
N ALA A 162 -31.35 -7.34 1.36
CA ALA A 162 -32.42 -7.66 0.41
C ALA A 162 -33.25 -8.89 0.84
N GLU A 163 -32.61 -9.92 1.39
CA GLU A 163 -33.29 -11.11 1.93
C GLU A 163 -34.11 -10.77 3.19
N SER A 164 -33.62 -9.88 4.06
CA SER A 164 -34.36 -9.43 5.25
C SER A 164 -35.58 -8.55 4.92
N ASN A 165 -35.54 -7.81 3.82
CA ASN A 165 -36.66 -6.96 3.36
C ASN A 165 -37.66 -7.71 2.46
N GLY A 166 -37.37 -8.96 2.09
CA GLY A 166 -38.18 -9.78 1.18
C GLY A 166 -39.27 -10.63 1.83
N VAL A 167 -39.53 -10.46 3.14
CA VAL A 167 -40.56 -11.23 3.87
C VAL A 167 -41.72 -10.31 4.28
N ASP A 168 -42.54 -9.91 3.30
CA ASP A 168 -43.97 -9.63 3.53
C ASP A 168 -44.74 -9.54 2.21
N ALA A 169 -45.10 -10.70 1.65
CA ALA A 169 -46.15 -10.81 0.63
C ALA A 169 -46.69 -12.25 0.56
N SER A 170 -47.29 -12.76 1.64
CA SER A 170 -48.28 -13.83 1.52
C SER A 170 -49.36 -13.75 2.61
N ALA A 171 -50.42 -13.01 2.31
CA ALA A 171 -51.71 -13.19 2.97
C ALA A 171 -52.83 -13.13 1.91
N SER A 172 -53.16 -14.29 1.35
CA SER A 172 -54.54 -14.78 1.20
C SER A 172 -54.57 -16.03 0.31
N ALA A 173 -54.79 -17.20 0.93
CA ALA A 173 -55.45 -18.32 0.26
C ALA A 173 -56.97 -18.02 0.17
N PRO A 174 -57.71 -18.72 -0.71
CA PRO A 174 -58.37 -19.93 -0.22
C PRO A 174 -58.30 -21.14 -1.17
N ALA A 175 -58.68 -22.27 -0.58
CA ALA A 175 -58.51 -23.65 -0.99
C ALA A 175 -59.35 -24.12 -2.20
N ALA A 176 -58.86 -25.18 -2.86
CA ALA A 176 -59.69 -26.24 -3.44
C ALA A 176 -58.88 -27.55 -3.53
N GLU A 177 -59.57 -28.64 -3.26
CA GLU A 177 -59.12 -30.03 -3.07
C GLU A 177 -58.75 -30.76 -4.38
N GLY A 178 -58.00 -31.87 -4.28
CA GLY A 178 -57.94 -32.88 -5.36
C GLY A 178 -56.70 -33.78 -5.40
N GLU A 179 -56.76 -34.89 -4.64
CA GLU A 179 -56.25 -36.26 -4.92
C GLU A 179 -54.81 -36.55 -5.43
N ASP A 180 -54.04 -37.16 -4.53
CA ASP A 180 -53.38 -38.49 -4.62
C ASP A 180 -52.53 -38.89 -5.86
N THR A 181 -51.24 -39.16 -5.66
CA THR A 181 -50.64 -40.52 -5.76
C THR A 181 -49.11 -40.53 -5.55
N SER A 182 -48.70 -41.37 -4.61
CA SER A 182 -47.46 -42.18 -4.48
C SER A 182 -46.10 -41.67 -5.03
N SER A 183 -45.13 -41.50 -4.11
CA SER A 183 -44.11 -42.53 -3.79
C SER A 183 -42.92 -41.93 -3.03
N ALA A 184 -42.71 -42.41 -1.79
CA ALA A 184 -41.47 -42.29 -1.03
C ALA A 184 -40.60 -43.55 -1.31
N PRO A 185 -39.27 -43.56 -1.08
CA PRO A 185 -38.68 -43.51 0.28
C PRO A 185 -37.44 -42.57 0.35
N SER A 186 -37.12 -41.80 1.39
CA SER A 186 -36.81 -42.08 2.81
C SER A 186 -35.35 -41.70 3.11
N ALA A 187 -35.19 -40.80 4.09
CA ALA A 187 -34.06 -40.61 5.00
C ALA A 187 -32.72 -40.13 4.39
N VAL A 188 -32.03 -39.13 4.94
CA VAL A 188 -31.55 -39.06 6.32
C VAL A 188 -31.23 -37.64 6.75
N ASP A 189 -31.48 -37.40 8.03
CA ASP A 189 -31.12 -36.24 8.83
C ASP A 189 -29.59 -36.06 8.93
N ALA A 190 -29.10 -34.84 8.77
CA ALA A 190 -27.71 -34.48 9.07
C ALA A 190 -27.60 -33.01 9.43
N THR A 191 -27.78 -32.75 10.72
CA THR A 191 -27.23 -31.60 11.44
C THR A 191 -25.74 -31.43 11.13
N ALA A 192 -25.35 -30.34 10.47
CA ALA A 192 -23.95 -29.96 10.30
C ALA A 192 -23.72 -28.58 10.90
N SER A 193 -23.13 -28.61 12.10
CA SER A 193 -22.53 -27.50 12.82
C SER A 193 -21.65 -26.65 11.90
N THR A 194 -21.88 -25.34 11.93
CA THR A 194 -21.02 -24.31 11.36
C THR A 194 -19.63 -24.38 11.98
N ALA A 195 -18.65 -24.89 11.24
CA ALA A 195 -17.24 -24.76 11.56
C ALA A 195 -16.59 -23.84 10.52
N SER A 196 -16.12 -22.67 10.98
CA SER A 196 -15.23 -21.82 10.19
C SER A 196 -13.96 -22.60 9.82
N PRO A 197 -13.48 -22.57 8.56
CA PRO A 197 -12.23 -23.22 8.22
C PRO A 197 -11.06 -22.37 8.71
N SER A 198 -10.55 -22.66 9.91
CA SER A 198 -9.19 -22.29 10.30
C SER A 198 -8.22 -23.12 9.47
N ALA A 199 -7.38 -22.48 8.65
CA ALA A 199 -6.28 -23.17 7.98
C ALA A 199 -5.36 -23.82 9.04
N PRO A 200 -4.88 -25.06 8.85
CA PRO A 200 -3.96 -25.68 9.79
C PRO A 200 -2.61 -24.94 9.76
N ALA A 201 -2.12 -24.54 10.93
CA ALA A 201 -0.77 -24.01 11.09
C ALA A 201 0.24 -25.03 10.56
N ALA A 202 1.14 -24.61 9.67
CA ALA A 202 2.18 -25.51 9.16
C ALA A 202 3.28 -25.66 10.23
N ALA A 203 3.89 -26.85 10.34
CA ALA A 203 4.83 -27.21 11.41
C ALA A 203 6.13 -26.37 11.51
N ASN A 204 6.28 -25.30 10.72
CA ASN A 204 7.46 -24.42 10.66
C ASN A 204 7.14 -22.91 10.73
N ASP A 205 5.92 -22.51 11.13
CA ASP A 205 5.57 -21.10 11.22
C ASP A 205 6.22 -20.44 12.46
N THR A 206 6.88 -19.29 12.28
CA THR A 206 7.41 -18.51 13.40
C THR A 206 6.28 -17.71 14.08
N GLU A 207 6.49 -17.27 15.33
CA GLU A 207 5.52 -16.40 16.04
C GLU A 207 5.16 -15.15 15.22
N GLU A 208 6.13 -14.55 14.52
CA GLU A 208 5.91 -13.43 13.61
C GLU A 208 5.04 -13.79 12.39
N ASP A 209 5.19 -15.01 11.85
CA ASP A 209 4.36 -15.47 10.75
C ASP A 209 2.90 -15.69 11.21
N ILE A 210 2.71 -16.19 12.43
CA ILE A 210 1.38 -16.38 13.05
C ILE A 210 0.70 -15.03 13.32
N ASP A 211 1.43 -14.07 13.88
CA ASP A 211 0.95 -12.72 14.12
C ASP A 211 0.55 -12.03 12.81
N GLU A 212 1.37 -12.17 11.76
CA GLU A 212 1.04 -11.63 10.44
C GLU A 212 -0.24 -12.26 9.88
N VAL A 213 -0.36 -13.58 9.93
CA VAL A 213 -1.55 -14.29 9.44
C VAL A 213 -2.80 -13.82 10.18
N THR A 214 -2.72 -13.68 11.50
CA THR A 214 -3.84 -13.23 12.33
C THR A 214 -4.23 -11.79 12.00
N ALA A 215 -3.26 -10.87 11.93
CA ALA A 215 -3.50 -9.47 11.57
C ALA A 215 -4.07 -9.34 10.15
N ASN A 216 -3.56 -10.11 9.19
CA ASN A 216 -4.05 -10.13 7.82
C ASN A 216 -5.50 -10.67 7.74
N ALA A 217 -5.84 -11.71 8.50
CA ALA A 217 -7.19 -12.24 8.55
C ALA A 217 -8.19 -11.20 9.09
N GLN A 218 -7.80 -10.45 10.13
CA GLN A 218 -8.61 -9.35 10.68
C GLN A 218 -8.80 -8.21 9.68
N LEU A 219 -7.75 -7.83 8.94
CA LEU A 219 -7.87 -6.81 7.89
C LEU A 219 -8.83 -7.24 6.78
N VAL A 220 -8.76 -8.50 6.35
CA VAL A 220 -9.66 -9.03 5.31
C VAL A 220 -11.11 -9.06 5.79
N SER A 221 -11.37 -9.56 6.99
CA SER A 221 -12.75 -9.69 7.50
C SER A 221 -13.42 -8.34 7.72
N SER A 222 -12.66 -7.31 8.09
CA SER A 222 -13.15 -5.94 8.33
C SER A 222 -13.00 -4.98 7.15
N ALA A 223 -12.47 -5.45 6.00
CA ALA A 223 -12.17 -4.58 4.86
C ALA A 223 -13.38 -3.79 4.35
N HIS A 224 -14.57 -4.41 4.37
CA HIS A 224 -15.82 -3.80 3.93
C HIS A 224 -16.34 -2.69 4.86
N LEU A 225 -15.90 -2.68 6.12
CA LEU A 225 -16.20 -1.65 7.12
C LEU A 225 -15.16 -0.52 7.11
N THR A 226 -14.05 -0.72 6.39
CA THR A 226 -12.92 0.23 6.38
C THR A 226 -13.27 1.45 5.51
N PRO A 227 -13.19 2.68 6.05
CA PRO A 227 -13.36 3.90 5.24
C PRO A 227 -12.45 3.91 4.01
N GLY A 228 -12.98 4.32 2.86
CA GLY A 228 -12.26 4.33 1.59
C GLY A 228 -11.96 2.95 0.98
N SER A 229 -12.24 1.85 1.69
CA SER A 229 -12.06 0.46 1.21
C SER A 229 -10.69 0.19 0.57
N TYR A 230 -9.63 0.84 1.07
CA TYR A 230 -8.26 0.79 0.54
C TYR A 230 -8.13 1.21 -0.95
N HIS A 231 -9.14 1.86 -1.53
CA HIS A 231 -9.06 2.39 -2.90
C HIS A 231 -8.06 3.55 -2.99
N ASN A 232 -7.80 4.21 -1.86
CA ASN A 232 -6.85 5.32 -1.74
C ASN A 232 -5.37 4.90 -1.63
N LEU A 233 -5.06 3.59 -1.58
CA LEU A 233 -3.68 3.10 -1.49
C LEU A 233 -3.09 2.66 -2.83
N GLY A 234 -1.82 2.98 -3.04
CA GLY A 234 -1.04 2.52 -4.16
C GLY A 234 0.36 2.11 -3.74
N VAL A 235 1.01 1.29 -4.56
CA VAL A 235 2.45 1.06 -4.48
C VAL A 235 3.05 1.13 -5.88
N LEU A 236 4.26 1.66 -5.96
CA LEU A 236 5.01 1.81 -7.19
C LEU A 236 6.43 1.30 -6.97
N ARG A 237 6.90 0.47 -7.92
CA ARG A 237 8.30 0.07 -7.96
C ARG A 237 9.14 1.24 -8.48
N ALA A 238 9.82 1.95 -7.58
CA ALA A 238 10.63 3.10 -7.94
C ALA A 238 11.82 3.27 -6.99
N ASN A 239 12.87 3.92 -7.47
CA ASN A 239 13.93 4.39 -6.60
C ASN A 239 13.56 5.77 -6.03
N GLY A 240 13.27 5.83 -4.73
CA GLY A 240 12.96 7.08 -4.02
C GLY A 240 14.08 8.12 -3.97
N MET A 241 15.29 7.77 -4.42
CA MET A 241 16.43 8.70 -4.58
C MET A 241 16.55 9.27 -6.00
N LYS A 242 15.64 8.92 -6.92
CA LYS A 242 15.77 9.33 -8.32
C LYS A 242 14.44 9.83 -8.85
N PHE A 243 14.48 11.01 -9.47
CA PHE A 243 13.41 11.49 -10.34
C PHE A 243 12.04 11.57 -9.66
N LEU A 244 11.99 11.95 -8.37
CA LEU A 244 10.71 12.27 -7.72
C LEU A 244 9.93 13.37 -8.46
N PRO A 245 10.58 14.43 -8.97
CA PRO A 245 9.94 15.43 -9.84
C PRO A 245 9.39 14.89 -11.16
N ASN A 246 9.74 13.66 -11.57
CA ASN A 246 9.14 13.03 -12.74
C ASN A 246 7.77 12.42 -12.43
N PHE A 247 7.53 11.97 -11.20
CA PHE A 247 6.25 11.43 -10.78
C PHE A 247 5.29 12.52 -10.31
N PHE A 248 5.80 13.51 -9.58
CA PHE A 248 4.99 14.50 -8.89
C PHE A 248 5.20 15.90 -9.42
N THR A 249 4.10 16.63 -9.59
CA THR A 249 4.14 18.06 -9.90
C THR A 249 4.69 18.87 -8.72
N LYS A 250 5.11 20.12 -8.98
CA LYS A 250 5.51 21.05 -7.92
C LYS A 250 4.38 21.16 -6.89
N HIS A 251 4.70 21.02 -5.61
CA HIS A 251 3.76 21.13 -4.48
C HIS A 251 2.61 20.10 -4.47
N GLN A 252 2.74 18.98 -5.18
CA GLN A 252 1.68 17.97 -5.20
C GLN A 252 1.49 17.31 -3.83
N LEU A 253 2.58 16.97 -3.14
CA LEU A 253 2.54 16.22 -1.89
C LEU A 253 2.25 17.13 -0.70
N SER A 254 1.57 16.60 0.31
CA SER A 254 1.39 17.20 1.63
C SER A 254 2.13 16.45 2.73
N LYS A 255 2.46 15.16 2.54
CA LYS A 255 3.26 14.39 3.49
C LYS A 255 4.28 13.49 2.79
N LEU A 256 5.50 13.49 3.32
CA LEU A 256 6.59 12.59 2.94
C LEU A 256 7.05 11.80 4.16
N PHE A 257 7.19 10.48 4.02
CA PHE A 257 7.63 9.60 5.09
C PHE A 257 8.95 8.92 4.71
N PHE A 258 9.93 8.99 5.62
CA PHE A 258 11.21 8.29 5.53
C PHE A 258 11.44 7.49 6.80
N LEU A 259 10.96 6.24 6.81
CA LEU A 259 10.88 5.43 8.02
C LEU A 259 11.89 4.29 7.96
N PHE A 260 12.77 4.24 8.95
CA PHE A 260 13.84 3.24 9.06
C PHE A 260 14.68 3.06 7.78
N PRO A 261 15.15 4.16 7.12
CA PRO A 261 15.95 4.04 5.90
C PRO A 261 17.31 3.36 6.16
N ASP A 262 17.92 2.77 5.12
CA ASP A 262 19.24 2.13 5.26
C ASP A 262 20.30 3.17 5.73
N PRO A 263 20.98 2.92 6.87
CA PRO A 263 21.93 3.86 7.45
C PRO A 263 23.22 4.01 6.65
N HIS A 264 23.55 3.04 5.79
CA HIS A 264 24.77 3.00 5.01
C HIS A 264 26.03 3.37 5.81
N PHE A 265 26.31 2.64 6.88
CA PHE A 265 27.32 2.94 7.92
C PHE A 265 28.74 3.30 7.44
N LYS A 266 29.15 2.91 6.23
CA LYS A 266 30.50 3.20 5.71
C LYS A 266 30.50 4.60 5.11
N SER A 267 31.42 5.48 5.50
CA SER A 267 31.49 6.88 5.02
C SER A 267 31.43 7.01 3.49
N ARG A 268 32.12 6.12 2.76
CA ARG A 268 32.09 6.06 1.29
C ARG A 268 30.70 5.80 0.68
N LYS A 269 29.76 5.30 1.48
CA LYS A 269 28.37 5.00 1.13
C LYS A 269 27.38 6.05 1.63
N HIS A 270 27.80 7.11 2.33
CA HIS A 270 26.88 8.14 2.81
C HIS A 270 26.14 8.86 1.67
N LYS A 271 26.72 8.91 0.47
CA LYS A 271 26.06 9.42 -0.75
C LYS A 271 24.81 8.61 -1.16
N ALA A 272 24.67 7.38 -0.66
CA ALA A 272 23.52 6.53 -0.92
C ALA A 272 22.39 6.70 0.11
N ARG A 273 22.57 7.55 1.14
CA ARG A 273 21.52 7.79 2.12
C ARG A 273 20.44 8.71 1.55
N ILE A 274 19.19 8.47 1.94
CA ILE A 274 17.99 9.10 1.35
C ILE A 274 17.87 10.62 1.66
N ILE A 275 18.37 11.12 2.80
CA ILE A 275 18.30 12.55 3.17
C ILE A 275 19.60 13.32 2.84
N SER A 276 19.87 13.60 1.58
CA SER A 276 21.07 14.37 1.18
C SER A 276 20.71 15.80 0.71
N PRO A 277 21.66 16.77 0.72
CA PRO A 277 21.39 18.12 0.25
C PRO A 277 20.74 18.19 -1.14
N THR A 278 21.19 17.35 -2.09
CA THR A 278 20.62 17.29 -3.45
C THR A 278 19.18 16.80 -3.43
N LEU A 279 18.89 15.75 -2.65
CA LEU A 279 17.55 15.18 -2.56
C LEU A 279 16.58 16.09 -1.82
N LEU A 280 17.04 16.85 -0.83
CA LEU A 280 16.20 17.80 -0.10
C LEU A 280 15.58 18.87 -1.00
N ALA A 281 16.30 19.31 -2.05
CA ALA A 281 15.76 20.23 -3.04
C ALA A 281 14.62 19.59 -3.84
N GLU A 282 14.77 18.32 -4.27
CA GLU A 282 13.70 17.57 -4.93
C GLU A 282 12.49 17.37 -4.01
N TYR A 283 12.72 17.05 -2.74
CA TYR A 283 11.66 16.87 -1.75
C TYR A 283 10.91 18.19 -1.50
N ALA A 284 11.62 19.31 -1.38
CA ALA A 284 11.01 20.63 -1.23
C ALA A 284 10.23 21.08 -2.48
N TYR A 285 10.64 20.63 -3.67
CA TYR A 285 9.93 20.90 -4.92
C TYR A 285 8.57 20.18 -4.97
N VAL A 286 8.54 18.89 -4.66
CA VAL A 286 7.30 18.09 -4.72
C VAL A 286 6.37 18.30 -3.52
N LEU A 287 6.89 18.72 -2.37
CA LEU A 287 6.13 18.98 -1.15
C LEU A 287 5.64 20.43 -1.10
N ARG A 288 4.34 20.65 -0.85
CA ARG A 288 3.74 21.99 -0.77
C ARG A 288 4.17 22.77 0.47
N PRO A 289 4.16 24.12 0.46
CA PRO A 289 4.19 24.93 1.67
C PRO A 289 3.21 24.41 2.74
N GLY A 290 3.69 24.24 3.97
CA GLY A 290 2.94 23.64 5.07
C GLY A 290 2.82 22.11 5.02
N GLY A 291 3.39 21.44 4.01
CA GLY A 291 3.56 19.98 3.99
C GLY A 291 4.58 19.52 5.03
N ILE A 292 4.56 18.24 5.39
CA ILE A 292 5.39 17.69 6.47
C ILE A 292 6.23 16.51 5.99
N VAL A 293 7.53 16.55 6.32
CA VAL A 293 8.43 15.40 6.23
C VAL A 293 8.50 14.72 7.60
N TYR A 294 8.24 13.42 7.66
CA TYR A 294 8.37 12.60 8.86
C TYR A 294 9.61 11.71 8.72
N ILE A 295 10.51 11.75 9.70
CA ILE A 295 11.68 10.87 9.77
C ILE A 295 11.66 10.05 11.06
N ILE A 296 11.96 8.76 10.97
CA ILE A 296 12.18 7.91 12.14
C ILE A 296 13.23 6.85 11.84
N THR A 297 14.10 6.54 12.80
CA THR A 297 15.09 5.46 12.68
C THR A 297 15.53 4.98 14.06
N ASP A 298 16.00 3.74 14.14
CA ASP A 298 16.66 3.14 15.29
C ASP A 298 18.17 3.41 15.36
N VAL A 299 18.75 4.06 14.33
CA VAL A 299 20.19 4.34 14.25
C VAL A 299 20.45 5.82 14.57
N LYS A 300 21.00 6.11 15.75
CA LYS A 300 21.27 7.49 16.20
C LYS A 300 22.13 8.30 15.22
N ASP A 301 23.19 7.71 14.68
CA ASP A 301 24.07 8.39 13.69
C ASP A 301 23.34 8.76 12.40
N LEU A 302 22.39 7.92 11.98
CA LEU A 302 21.55 8.21 10.82
C LEU A 302 20.55 9.30 11.16
N TYR A 303 19.92 9.24 12.34
CA TYR A 303 19.03 10.29 12.83
C TYR A 303 19.72 11.65 12.85
N ASP A 304 20.89 11.75 13.50
CA ASP A 304 21.65 13.01 13.58
C ASP A 304 22.05 13.53 12.21
N TRP A 305 22.27 12.62 11.26
CA TRP A 305 22.51 13.00 9.88
C TRP A 305 21.25 13.56 9.20
N MET A 306 20.12 12.86 9.26
CA MET A 306 18.87 13.32 8.66
C MET A 306 18.39 14.64 9.27
N ASP A 307 18.35 14.69 10.61
CA ASP A 307 17.88 15.84 11.38
C ASP A 307 18.74 17.10 11.15
N ARG A 308 20.08 16.94 11.05
CA ARG A 308 20.98 18.05 10.71
C ARG A 308 20.75 18.58 9.31
N HIS A 309 20.67 17.71 8.29
CA HIS A 309 20.54 18.16 6.90
C HIS A 309 19.17 18.80 6.65
N LEU A 310 18.09 18.23 7.19
CA LEU A 310 16.77 18.85 7.14
C LEU A 310 16.75 20.18 7.90
N GLY A 311 17.32 20.23 9.10
CA GLY A 311 17.36 21.46 9.92
C GLY A 311 18.24 22.58 9.35
N GLN A 312 19.20 22.27 8.47
CA GLN A 312 20.04 23.27 7.79
C GLN A 312 19.47 23.73 6.45
N HIS A 313 18.50 23.01 5.89
CA HIS A 313 17.94 23.35 4.58
C HIS A 313 16.93 24.52 4.71
N PRO A 314 17.05 25.57 3.89
CA PRO A 314 16.30 26.82 4.09
C PRO A 314 14.78 26.68 3.97
N LEU A 315 14.31 25.65 3.26
CA LEU A 315 12.88 25.39 3.06
C LEU A 315 12.26 24.45 4.10
N PHE A 316 12.97 24.09 5.17
CA PHE A 316 12.45 23.20 6.21
C PHE A 316 12.61 23.77 7.61
N LYS A 317 11.56 23.60 8.43
CA LYS A 317 11.55 23.99 9.84
C LYS A 317 11.22 22.78 10.70
N ARG A 318 12.07 22.49 11.69
CA ARG A 318 11.85 21.38 12.64
C ARG A 318 10.56 21.60 13.44
N LEU A 319 9.79 20.54 13.59
CA LEU A 319 8.59 20.44 14.42
C LEU A 319 8.84 19.52 15.61
N HIS A 320 8.24 19.86 16.75
CA HIS A 320 8.28 19.02 17.95
C HIS A 320 7.03 18.14 18.02
N LYS A 321 7.19 16.85 18.32
CA LYS A 321 6.10 15.86 18.23
C LYS A 321 4.91 16.16 19.17
N ASP A 322 5.19 16.71 20.34
CA ASP A 322 4.20 16.95 21.39
C ASP A 322 3.59 18.36 21.33
N GLU A 323 3.90 19.13 20.28
CA GLU A 323 3.54 20.54 20.16
C GLU A 323 2.89 20.87 18.80
N GLY A 324 2.19 22.01 18.78
CA GLY A 324 1.67 22.62 17.56
C GLY A 324 0.92 21.63 16.66
N ARG A 325 1.35 21.53 15.41
CA ARG A 325 0.69 20.74 14.36
C ARG A 325 0.84 19.22 14.51
N LEU A 326 1.82 18.75 15.29
CA LEU A 326 2.06 17.31 15.48
C LEU A 326 1.35 16.76 16.70
N LYS A 327 0.92 17.63 17.63
CA LYS A 327 0.17 17.22 18.81
C LYS A 327 -1.16 16.58 18.38
N GLY A 328 -1.28 15.27 18.61
CA GLY A 328 -2.47 14.50 18.22
C GLY A 328 -2.54 14.19 16.72
N ASP A 329 -1.47 14.41 15.95
CA ASP A 329 -1.41 13.99 14.55
C ASP A 329 -1.36 12.46 14.48
N PRO A 330 -2.37 11.78 13.89
CA PRO A 330 -2.39 10.31 13.80
C PRO A 330 -1.22 9.75 12.98
N CYS A 331 -0.60 10.57 12.10
CA CYS A 331 0.60 10.16 11.41
C CYS A 331 1.77 9.92 12.38
N VAL A 332 1.87 10.69 13.47
CA VAL A 332 2.93 10.49 14.46
C VAL A 332 2.80 9.12 15.10
N GLU A 333 1.62 8.73 15.56
CA GLU A 333 1.41 7.39 16.11
C GLU A 333 1.74 6.29 15.09
N ALA A 334 1.24 6.43 13.86
CA ALA A 334 1.44 5.44 12.81
C ALA A 334 2.93 5.26 12.46
N VAL A 335 3.75 6.32 12.38
CA VAL A 335 5.18 6.15 12.06
C VAL A 335 5.95 5.36 13.15
N TYR A 336 5.49 5.39 14.40
CA TYR A 336 6.11 4.64 15.49
C TYR A 336 5.72 3.16 15.52
N THR A 337 4.50 2.82 15.12
CA THR A 337 3.89 1.50 15.39
C THR A 337 3.51 0.71 14.14
N ALA A 338 3.31 1.35 12.99
CA ALA A 338 2.75 0.71 11.80
C ALA A 338 3.75 -0.18 11.04
N THR A 339 5.02 0.23 10.99
CA THR A 339 6.03 -0.41 10.15
C THR A 339 6.60 -1.68 10.79
N GLU A 340 7.03 -2.61 9.95
CA GLU A 340 7.64 -3.88 10.41
C GLU A 340 8.95 -3.63 11.15
N GLU A 341 9.78 -2.74 10.61
CA GLU A 341 11.00 -2.27 11.24
C GLU A 341 10.71 -1.63 12.60
N GLY A 342 9.68 -0.78 12.71
CA GLY A 342 9.26 -0.18 13.98
C GLY A 342 8.82 -1.21 15.01
N LYS A 343 8.01 -2.20 14.62
CA LYS A 343 7.60 -3.32 15.50
C LYS A 343 8.80 -4.18 15.93
N LYS A 344 9.76 -4.41 15.03
CA LYS A 344 10.99 -5.14 15.35
C LYS A 344 11.86 -4.40 16.36
N VAL A 345 11.99 -3.07 16.22
CA VAL A 345 12.73 -2.24 17.18
C VAL A 345 12.09 -2.30 18.57
N GLU A 346 10.76 -2.22 18.63
CA GLU A 346 9.99 -2.36 19.88
C GLU A 346 10.26 -3.71 20.58
N ARG A 347 10.13 -4.82 19.84
CA ARG A 347 10.39 -6.18 20.36
C ARG A 347 11.80 -6.32 20.93
N ASN A 348 12.77 -5.65 20.31
CA ASN A 348 14.16 -5.66 20.73
C ASN A 348 14.49 -4.59 21.78
N ARG A 349 13.51 -3.83 22.27
CA ARG A 349 13.68 -2.71 23.21
C ARG A 349 14.70 -1.67 22.72
N GLY A 350 14.75 -1.46 21.42
CA GLY A 350 15.61 -0.46 20.80
C GLY A 350 14.97 0.93 20.84
N ASP A 351 15.81 1.96 20.80
CA ASP A 351 15.36 3.34 20.72
C ASP A 351 14.79 3.68 19.33
N LYS A 352 13.81 4.57 19.29
CA LYS A 352 13.25 5.14 18.05
C LYS A 352 13.44 6.65 18.06
N TRP A 353 14.31 7.14 17.19
CA TRP A 353 14.64 8.55 17.05
C TRP A 353 13.76 9.18 15.97
N PHE A 354 12.94 10.16 16.35
CA PHE A 354 11.94 10.80 15.49
C PHE A 354 12.17 12.31 15.42
N SER A 355 11.98 12.86 14.23
CA SER A 355 11.76 14.30 14.01
C SER A 355 10.76 14.46 12.85
N ALA A 356 10.11 15.62 12.79
CA ALA A 356 9.36 16.01 11.60
C ALA A 356 9.70 17.46 11.23
N PHE A 357 9.48 17.79 9.96
CA PHE A 357 9.85 19.08 9.41
C PHE A 357 8.73 19.63 8.53
N GLU A 358 8.32 20.86 8.81
CA GLU A 358 7.40 21.61 7.96
C GLU A 358 8.16 22.20 6.78
N ARG A 359 7.59 22.10 5.59
CA ARG A 359 8.08 22.74 4.37
C ARG A 359 7.64 24.21 4.38
N LEU A 360 8.59 25.13 4.43
CA LEU A 360 8.37 26.58 4.44
C LEU A 360 8.02 27.14 3.06
N PRO A 361 7.30 28.27 2.92
CA PRO A 361 7.09 28.93 1.63
C PRO A 361 8.39 29.19 0.86
N ASP A 362 8.28 29.27 -0.47
CA ASP A 362 9.42 29.71 -1.30
C ASP A 362 9.77 31.16 -0.89
N PRO A 363 11.06 31.54 -0.81
CA PRO A 363 11.43 32.92 -0.54
C PRO A 363 10.84 33.85 -1.61
N GLU A 364 10.41 35.04 -1.21
CA GLU A 364 10.01 36.07 -2.15
C GLU A 364 11.22 36.41 -3.03
N LEU A 365 11.03 36.41 -4.35
CA LEU A 365 12.06 36.90 -5.26
C LEU A 365 12.06 38.42 -5.13
N GLU A 366 13.14 38.99 -4.61
CA GLU A 366 13.38 40.42 -4.75
C GLU A 366 13.59 40.69 -6.26
N ASP A 367 12.65 41.43 -6.87
CA ASP A 367 12.63 41.78 -8.30
C ASP A 367 13.84 42.63 -8.74
#